data_AF-A0A6L9ZUB9-F1
#
_entry.id   AF-A0A6L9ZUB9-F1
#
_cell.length_a   1.000
_cell.length_b   1.000
_cell.length_c   1.000
_cell.angle_alpha   90.00
_cell.angle_beta   90.00
_cell.angle_gamma   90.00
#
_symmetry.space_group_name_H-M   'P 1'
#
loop_
_entity.id
_entity.type
_entity.pdbx_description
1 polymer ?
#
loop_
_entity_poly.entity_id
_entity_poly.type
_entity_poly.pdbx_seq_one_letter_code
_entity_poly.pdbx_strand_id
1 'polypeptide(L)'
;MRVFVLNKSRQPLDPCKPARARILLRTGKAKVLRRYPFTIILTEEVNEPITHNHQLKIDPGAKITGLAIVQSNRVIWGAELTHRGFQIRDSLTKRRTIRRSRRNRQTRYRQPRFLNRKKPKGWLPPSLMSRVQNILTWVKKLTRFCPITGISQELVRFDTQKLENPEISGVEYQQGTLYGYEVREYLLEKWHRKCAYLNVGRRPALSCHGSVVWECQSILRFHP
;
A
#
# COMPACT_ATOMS: atom_id res chain seq x y z
N MET A 1 20.96 2.68 -15.89
CA MET A 1 21.04 2.07 -14.55
C MET A 1 22.50 1.87 -14.17
N ARG A 2 22.91 2.25 -12.95
CA ARG A 2 24.28 2.03 -12.45
C ARG A 2 24.44 0.64 -11.84
N VAL A 3 25.67 0.19 -11.70
CA VAL A 3 26.05 -1.09 -11.08
C VAL A 3 26.56 -0.84 -9.68
N PHE A 4 26.03 -1.56 -8.69
CA PHE A 4 26.53 -1.49 -7.32
C PHE A 4 27.91 -2.13 -7.23
N VAL A 5 28.80 -1.51 -6.46
CA VAL A 5 30.19 -1.95 -6.30
C VAL A 5 30.47 -2.10 -4.81
N LEU A 6 31.01 -3.25 -4.44
CA LEU A 6 31.56 -3.48 -3.10
C LEU A 6 33.07 -3.56 -3.16
N ASN A 7 33.71 -3.07 -2.10
CA ASN A 7 35.11 -3.35 -1.82
C ASN A 7 35.31 -4.84 -1.49
N LYS A 8 36.55 -5.31 -1.48
CA LYS A 8 36.87 -6.71 -1.13
C LYS A 8 36.43 -7.04 0.32
N SER A 9 36.53 -6.09 1.24
CA SER A 9 35.94 -6.11 2.59
C SER A 9 34.40 -6.08 2.67
N ARG A 10 33.69 -6.05 1.54
CA ARG A 10 32.22 -5.87 1.42
C ARG A 10 31.70 -4.52 1.89
N GLN A 11 32.57 -3.53 2.07
CA GLN A 11 32.15 -2.14 2.25
C GLN A 11 31.51 -1.61 0.95
N PRO A 12 30.33 -0.95 1.01
CA PRO A 12 29.70 -0.39 -0.18
C PRO A 12 30.47 0.82 -0.71
N LEU A 13 30.70 0.83 -2.02
CA LEU A 13 31.34 1.92 -2.75
C LEU A 13 30.32 2.63 -3.65
N ASP A 14 30.73 3.75 -4.23
CA ASP A 14 29.93 4.48 -5.21
C ASP A 14 29.54 3.61 -6.42
N PRO A 15 28.26 3.58 -6.81
CA PRO A 15 27.83 2.82 -7.97
C PRO A 15 28.43 3.37 -9.26
N CYS A 16 28.92 2.48 -10.11
CA CYS A 16 29.62 2.84 -11.34
C CYS A 16 28.76 2.69 -12.59
N LYS A 17 29.21 3.28 -13.71
CA LYS A 17 28.57 3.09 -15.02
C LYS A 17 28.74 1.62 -15.46
N PRO A 18 27.75 1.02 -16.16
CA PRO A 18 27.86 -0.35 -16.67
C PRO A 18 29.11 -0.60 -17.53
N ALA A 19 29.56 0.40 -18.29
CA ALA A 19 30.79 0.30 -19.07
C ALA A 19 32.02 0.04 -18.17
N ARG A 20 32.16 0.77 -17.05
CA ARG A 20 33.23 0.55 -16.07
C ARG A 20 33.11 -0.83 -15.41
N ALA A 21 31.90 -1.24 -15.05
CA ALA A 21 31.66 -2.58 -14.50
C ALA A 21 32.09 -3.69 -15.47
N ARG A 22 31.76 -3.57 -16.76
CA ARG A 22 32.19 -4.54 -17.79
C ARG A 22 33.71 -4.60 -17.94
N ILE A 23 34.38 -3.44 -17.93
CA ILE A 23 35.85 -3.39 -17.99
C ILE A 23 36.44 -4.13 -16.78
N LEU A 24 36.00 -3.80 -15.56
CA LEU A 24 36.49 -4.45 -14.33
C LEU A 24 36.28 -5.97 -14.34
N LEU A 25 35.12 -6.43 -14.84
CA LEU A 25 34.83 -7.86 -14.98
C LEU A 25 35.72 -8.51 -16.04
N ARG A 26 35.89 -7.90 -17.21
CA ARG A 26 36.72 -8.43 -18.31
C ARG A 26 38.21 -8.49 -17.94
N THR A 27 38.69 -7.52 -17.17
CA THR A 27 40.09 -7.49 -16.71
C THR A 27 40.30 -8.30 -15.42
N GLY A 28 39.29 -9.01 -14.92
CA GLY A 28 39.40 -9.83 -13.71
C GLY A 28 39.55 -9.05 -12.39
N LYS A 29 39.37 -7.73 -12.40
CA LYS A 29 39.49 -6.84 -11.22
C LYS A 29 38.24 -6.80 -10.36
N ALA A 30 37.16 -7.40 -10.83
CA ALA A 30 35.92 -7.57 -10.08
C ALA A 30 35.27 -8.92 -10.40
N LYS A 31 34.41 -9.39 -9.49
CA LYS A 31 33.58 -10.58 -9.66
C LYS A 31 32.11 -10.22 -9.47
N VAL A 32 31.21 -10.94 -10.14
CA VAL A 32 29.77 -10.78 -9.90
C VAL A 32 29.43 -11.36 -8.54
N LEU A 33 28.94 -10.53 -7.63
CA LEU A 33 28.46 -10.96 -6.31
C LEU A 33 26.97 -11.31 -6.36
N ARG A 34 26.18 -10.54 -7.12
CA ARG A 34 24.73 -10.71 -7.19
C ARG A 34 24.18 -10.23 -8.53
N ARG A 35 23.16 -10.94 -9.04
CA ARG A 35 22.45 -10.56 -10.27
C ARG A 35 21.37 -9.50 -10.05
N TYR A 36 20.67 -9.53 -8.90
CA TYR A 36 19.60 -8.56 -8.61
C TYR A 36 19.57 -8.07 -7.14
N PRO A 37 19.76 -6.76 -6.90
CA PRO A 37 20.26 -5.80 -7.89
C PRO A 37 21.67 -6.22 -8.37
N PHE A 38 22.06 -5.81 -9.58
CA PHE A 38 23.34 -6.23 -10.14
C PHE A 38 24.48 -5.58 -9.36
N THR A 39 25.28 -6.41 -8.71
CA THR A 39 26.33 -5.99 -7.79
C THR A 39 27.61 -6.74 -8.11
N ILE A 40 28.71 -6.00 -8.25
CA ILE A 40 30.07 -6.53 -8.38
C ILE A 40 30.85 -6.30 -7.10
N ILE A 41 31.83 -7.14 -6.84
CA ILE A 41 32.80 -6.99 -5.74
C ILE A 41 34.20 -6.91 -6.33
N LEU A 42 35.02 -5.96 -5.85
CA LEU A 42 36.41 -5.83 -6.27
C LEU A 42 37.26 -6.97 -5.73
N THR A 43 38.27 -7.39 -6.49
CA THR A 43 39.22 -8.44 -6.07
C THR A 43 40.35 -7.90 -5.20
N GLU A 44 40.64 -6.62 -5.35
CA GLU A 44 41.64 -5.86 -4.59
C GLU A 44 40.94 -4.90 -3.63
N GLU A 45 41.56 -4.64 -2.49
CA GLU A 45 41.05 -3.70 -1.49
C GLU A 45 41.36 -2.27 -1.94
N VAL A 46 40.36 -1.40 -1.88
CA VAL A 46 40.54 0.04 -2.02
C VAL A 46 40.67 0.64 -0.63
N ASN A 47 41.84 1.19 -0.31
CA ASN A 47 42.05 1.93 0.93
C ASN A 47 41.44 3.32 0.80
N GLU A 48 40.83 3.81 1.89
CA GLU A 48 40.21 5.15 1.98
C GLU A 48 39.26 5.51 0.82
N PRO A 49 38.19 4.72 0.62
CA PRO A 49 37.28 4.96 -0.49
C PRO A 49 36.50 6.26 -0.32
N ILE A 50 36.66 7.18 -1.28
CA ILE A 50 35.82 8.38 -1.38
C ILE A 50 34.44 7.95 -1.89
N THR A 51 33.41 8.20 -1.08
CA THR A 51 32.01 7.98 -1.45
C THR A 51 31.22 9.27 -1.36
N HIS A 52 30.15 9.36 -2.12
CA HIS A 52 29.29 10.54 -2.15
C HIS A 52 27.94 10.26 -1.47
N ASN A 53 27.19 11.31 -1.19
CA ASN A 53 25.87 11.21 -0.60
C ASN A 53 24.87 10.55 -1.55
N HIS A 54 24.20 9.50 -1.05
CA HIS A 54 23.12 8.80 -1.76
C HIS A 54 21.84 8.85 -0.93
N GLN A 55 20.77 9.36 -1.54
CA GLN A 55 19.45 9.43 -0.94
C GLN A 55 18.56 8.32 -1.50
N LEU A 56 17.98 7.50 -0.63
CA LEU A 56 16.93 6.55 -1.00
C LEU A 56 15.57 7.24 -0.90
N LYS A 57 14.88 7.39 -2.03
CA LYS A 57 13.51 7.87 -2.11
C LYS A 57 12.54 6.70 -2.19
N ILE A 58 11.50 6.74 -1.36
CA ILE A 58 10.46 5.70 -1.26
C ILE A 58 9.10 6.35 -1.50
N ASP A 59 8.39 5.87 -2.51
CA ASP A 59 7.02 6.27 -2.81
C ASP A 59 6.06 5.08 -2.54
N PRO A 60 5.42 5.03 -1.36
CA PRO A 60 4.62 3.89 -0.94
C PRO A 60 3.20 3.91 -1.55
N GLY A 61 2.99 3.18 -2.65
CA GLY A 61 1.65 2.92 -3.18
C GLY A 61 0.92 1.69 -2.59
N ALA A 62 -0.36 1.55 -2.93
CA ALA A 62 -1.21 0.45 -2.45
C ALA A 62 -0.81 -0.91 -3.04
N LYS A 63 -0.51 -0.94 -4.35
CA LYS A 63 -0.11 -2.15 -5.10
C LYS A 63 1.39 -2.19 -5.38
N ILE A 64 1.99 -1.05 -5.67
CA ILE A 64 3.39 -0.92 -6.08
C ILE A 64 4.01 0.17 -5.21
N THR A 65 5.24 -0.05 -4.75
CA THR A 65 6.08 1.00 -4.15
C THR A 65 7.22 1.34 -5.08
N GLY A 66 7.36 2.62 -5.42
CA GLY A 66 8.52 3.14 -6.13
C GLY A 66 9.71 3.24 -5.18
N LEU A 67 10.87 2.77 -5.62
CA LEU A 67 12.15 2.93 -4.93
C LEU A 67 13.14 3.57 -5.90
N ALA A 68 13.82 4.63 -5.47
CA ALA A 68 14.87 5.25 -6.26
C ALA A 68 16.06 5.65 -5.38
N ILE A 69 17.27 5.41 -5.85
CA ILE A 69 18.48 5.98 -5.23
C ILE A 69 18.94 7.14 -6.11
N VAL A 70 19.14 8.29 -5.46
CA VAL A 70 19.55 9.54 -6.08
C VAL A 70 20.91 9.94 -5.52
N GLN A 71 21.79 10.38 -6.42
CA GLN A 71 23.07 10.99 -6.08
C GLN A 71 23.06 12.41 -6.65
N SER A 72 23.14 13.42 -5.78
CA SER A 72 22.94 14.83 -6.16
C SER A 72 21.63 15.03 -6.95
N ASN A 73 21.70 15.36 -8.24
CA ASN A 73 20.52 15.56 -9.11
C ASN A 73 20.33 14.44 -10.15
N ARG A 74 20.86 13.23 -9.88
CA ARG A 74 20.82 12.11 -10.82
C ARG A 74 20.28 10.84 -10.19
N VAL A 75 19.34 10.19 -10.86
CA VAL A 75 18.85 8.86 -10.46
C VAL A 75 19.88 7.81 -10.87
N ILE A 76 20.41 7.08 -9.89
CA ILE A 76 21.43 6.04 -10.15
C ILE A 76 20.83 4.64 -10.25
N TRP A 77 19.74 4.41 -9.54
CA TRP A 77 19.02 3.15 -9.49
C TRP A 77 17.54 3.40 -9.20
N GLY A 78 16.66 2.59 -9.79
CA GLY A 78 15.23 2.63 -9.55
C GLY A 78 14.62 1.25 -9.68
N ALA A 79 13.57 0.98 -8.92
CA ALA A 79 12.78 -0.24 -9.05
C ALA A 79 11.35 -0.03 -8.56
N GLU A 80 10.46 -0.87 -9.07
CA GLU A 80 9.10 -1.00 -8.60
C GLU A 80 8.97 -2.28 -7.75
N LEU A 81 8.46 -2.10 -6.53
CA LEU A 81 8.20 -3.19 -5.61
C LEU A 81 6.71 -3.54 -5.63
N THR A 82 6.37 -4.64 -6.28
CA THR A 82 4.99 -5.14 -6.31
C THR A 82 4.61 -5.83 -5.01
N HIS A 83 3.50 -5.40 -4.41
CA HIS A 83 2.99 -5.91 -3.15
C HIS A 83 1.89 -6.95 -3.34
N ARG A 84 1.88 -7.94 -2.44
CA ARG A 84 0.84 -8.98 -2.37
C ARG A 84 -0.28 -8.64 -1.39
N GLY A 85 -0.35 -7.40 -0.91
CA GLY A 85 -1.30 -6.98 0.12
C GLY A 85 -2.77 -7.25 -0.24
N PHE A 86 -3.14 -7.03 -1.51
CA PHE A 86 -4.49 -7.33 -2.02
C PHE A 86 -4.77 -8.84 -2.02
N GLN A 87 -3.85 -9.65 -2.53
CA GLN A 87 -3.98 -11.11 -2.53
C GLN A 87 -4.14 -11.67 -1.10
N ILE A 88 -3.39 -11.13 -0.14
CA ILE A 88 -3.47 -11.49 1.28
C ILE A 88 -4.84 -11.11 1.84
N ARG A 89 -5.31 -9.89 1.58
CA ARG A 89 -6.64 -9.41 1.98
C ARG A 89 -7.73 -10.33 1.44
N ASP A 90 -7.70 -10.63 0.15
CA ASP A 90 -8.73 -11.41 -0.50
C ASP A 90 -8.74 -12.86 0.02
N SER A 91 -7.56 -13.44 0.27
CA SER A 91 -7.42 -14.75 0.91
C SER A 91 -7.95 -14.76 2.36
N LEU A 92 -7.76 -13.68 3.12
CA LEU A 92 -8.35 -13.52 4.46
C LEU A 92 -9.87 -13.39 4.40
N THR A 93 -10.39 -12.64 3.43
CA THR A 93 -11.84 -12.47 3.20
C THR A 93 -12.48 -13.79 2.82
N LYS A 94 -11.91 -14.53 1.85
CA LYS A 94 -12.38 -15.88 1.47
C LYS A 94 -12.47 -16.81 2.68
N ARG A 95 -11.40 -16.90 3.47
CA ARG A 95 -11.38 -17.69 4.71
C ARG A 95 -12.43 -17.22 5.73
N ARG A 96 -12.65 -15.91 5.86
CA ARG A 96 -13.68 -15.35 6.76
C ARG A 96 -15.09 -15.75 6.31
N THR A 97 -15.39 -15.64 5.03
CA THR A 97 -16.70 -15.96 4.44
C THR A 97 -17.04 -17.44 4.63
N ILE A 98 -16.12 -18.35 4.32
CA ILE A 98 -16.32 -19.80 4.53
C ILE A 98 -16.63 -20.10 6.01
N ARG A 99 -15.83 -19.53 6.93
CA ARG A 99 -16.06 -19.69 8.37
C ARG A 99 -17.38 -19.09 8.85
N ARG A 100 -17.87 -18.01 8.22
CA ARG A 100 -19.16 -17.39 8.54
C ARG A 100 -20.30 -18.29 8.06
N SER A 101 -20.26 -18.75 6.81
CA SER A 101 -21.25 -19.65 6.22
C SER A 101 -21.38 -20.95 7.03
N ARG A 102 -20.25 -21.60 7.36
CA ARG A 102 -20.26 -22.79 8.23
C ARG A 102 -20.93 -22.53 9.58
N ARG A 103 -20.60 -21.42 10.25
CA ARG A 103 -21.22 -21.06 11.54
C ARG A 103 -22.73 -20.81 11.40
N ASN A 104 -23.15 -20.16 10.32
CA ASN A 104 -24.57 -19.93 10.08
C ASN A 104 -25.36 -21.24 9.96
N ARG A 105 -24.78 -22.23 9.26
CA ARG A 105 -25.42 -23.54 9.07
C ARG A 105 -25.32 -24.46 10.28
N GLN A 106 -24.19 -24.45 10.98
CA GLN A 106 -23.84 -25.49 11.96
C GLN A 106 -23.89 -25.01 13.43
N THR A 107 -24.07 -23.72 13.69
CA THR A 107 -24.08 -23.20 15.06
C THR A 107 -25.27 -22.29 15.30
N ARG A 108 -26.45 -22.90 15.56
CA ARG A 108 -27.76 -22.22 15.71
C ARG A 108 -27.82 -21.24 16.90
N TYR A 109 -27.16 -21.54 18.00
CA TYR A 109 -27.22 -20.75 19.25
C TYR A 109 -25.87 -20.12 19.66
N ARG A 110 -24.93 -19.97 18.71
CA ARG A 110 -23.60 -19.45 19.06
C ARG A 110 -23.62 -17.93 19.25
N GLN A 111 -23.50 -17.50 20.50
CA GLN A 111 -23.37 -16.09 20.86
C GLN A 111 -22.17 -15.40 20.17
N PRO A 112 -22.33 -14.13 19.74
CA PRO A 112 -21.24 -13.35 19.19
C PRO A 112 -20.16 -13.06 20.24
N ARG A 113 -18.89 -13.07 19.81
CA ARG A 113 -17.72 -12.84 20.68
C ARG A 113 -16.94 -11.60 20.27
N PHE A 114 -17.62 -10.48 20.01
CA PHE A 114 -16.94 -9.26 19.54
C PHE A 114 -15.98 -8.71 20.61
N LEU A 115 -16.40 -8.73 21.87
CA LEU A 115 -15.63 -8.27 23.03
C LEU A 115 -14.35 -9.10 23.26
N ASN A 116 -14.35 -10.38 22.87
CA ASN A 116 -13.21 -11.28 23.09
C ASN A 116 -12.14 -11.18 21.99
N ARG A 117 -12.29 -10.28 21.01
CA ARG A 117 -11.33 -10.08 19.92
C ARG A 117 -10.51 -8.82 20.16
N LYS A 118 -9.63 -8.85 21.16
CA LYS A 118 -8.66 -7.76 21.39
C LYS A 118 -7.47 -7.92 20.44
N LYS A 119 -7.04 -6.81 19.83
CA LYS A 119 -5.78 -6.73 19.08
C LYS A 119 -4.72 -6.14 20.00
N PRO A 120 -3.47 -6.60 19.94
CA PRO A 120 -2.39 -6.01 20.73
C PRO A 120 -2.12 -4.57 20.26
N LYS A 121 -1.51 -3.77 21.14
CA LYS A 121 -1.04 -2.41 20.81
C LYS A 121 -0.05 -2.50 19.64
N GLY A 122 -0.21 -1.63 18.64
CA GLY A 122 0.64 -1.63 17.44
C GLY A 122 0.30 -2.71 16.40
N TRP A 123 -0.83 -3.42 16.54
CA TRP A 123 -1.24 -4.42 15.55
C TRP A 123 -1.56 -3.77 14.20
N LEU A 124 -0.91 -4.26 13.15
CA LEU A 124 -1.27 -3.97 11.77
C LEU A 124 -1.95 -5.17 11.12
N PRO A 125 -2.94 -4.96 10.23
CA PRO A 125 -3.47 -6.02 9.37
C PRO A 125 -2.34 -6.74 8.61
N PRO A 126 -2.44 -8.06 8.39
CA PRO A 126 -1.39 -8.82 7.71
C PRO A 126 -1.03 -8.26 6.32
N SER A 127 -2.00 -7.71 5.59
CA SER A 127 -1.78 -7.06 4.30
C SER A 127 -0.96 -5.77 4.41
N LEU A 128 -1.12 -5.00 5.49
CA LEU A 128 -0.33 -3.81 5.78
C LEU A 128 1.07 -4.18 6.26
N MET A 129 1.17 -5.15 7.18
CA MET A 129 2.45 -5.63 7.69
C MET A 129 3.34 -6.17 6.57
N SER A 130 2.78 -6.94 5.64
CA SER A 130 3.52 -7.45 4.48
C SER A 130 4.10 -6.32 3.62
N ARG A 131 3.37 -5.23 3.41
CA ARG A 131 3.87 -4.07 2.64
C ARG A 131 5.06 -3.41 3.35
N VAL A 132 4.91 -3.13 4.64
CA VAL A 132 5.97 -2.51 5.46
C VAL A 132 7.22 -3.39 5.48
N GLN A 133 7.06 -4.69 5.73
CA GLN A 133 8.18 -5.63 5.76
C GLN A 133 8.88 -5.75 4.41
N ASN A 134 8.14 -5.80 3.29
CA ASN A 134 8.73 -5.85 1.96
C ASN A 134 9.61 -4.61 1.69
N ILE A 135 9.12 -3.41 2.04
CA ILE A 135 9.89 -2.17 1.90
C ILE A 135 11.14 -2.22 2.77
N LEU A 136 11.00 -2.59 4.05
CA LEU A 136 12.14 -2.71 4.97
C LEU A 136 13.21 -3.70 4.49
N THR A 137 12.81 -4.84 3.92
CA THR A 137 13.74 -5.81 3.33
C THR A 137 14.52 -5.19 2.17
N TRP A 138 13.88 -4.37 1.34
CA TRP A 138 14.53 -3.66 0.25
C TRP A 138 15.45 -2.55 0.74
N VAL A 139 15.01 -1.72 1.69
CA VAL A 139 15.85 -0.70 2.33
C VAL A 139 17.13 -1.33 2.88
N LYS A 140 17.01 -2.35 3.74
CA LYS A 140 18.16 -3.07 4.30
C LYS A 140 19.08 -3.67 3.23
N LYS A 141 18.50 -4.18 2.14
CA LYS A 141 19.26 -4.74 1.02
C LYS A 141 20.05 -3.65 0.29
N LEU A 142 19.44 -2.51 0.00
CA LEU A 142 20.08 -1.41 -0.72
C LEU A 142 21.17 -0.74 0.11
N THR A 143 20.97 -0.56 1.43
CA THR A 143 21.99 -0.03 2.34
C THR A 143 23.24 -0.90 2.41
N ARG A 144 23.12 -2.21 2.14
CA ARG A 144 24.28 -3.12 2.05
C ARG A 144 25.09 -2.98 0.76
N PHE A 145 24.52 -2.38 -0.28
CA PHE A 145 25.13 -2.33 -1.62
C PHE A 145 25.44 -0.92 -2.12
N CYS A 146 24.95 0.10 -1.42
CA CYS A 146 25.13 1.50 -1.75
C CYS A 146 25.35 2.27 -0.43
N PRO A 147 26.30 3.23 -0.38
CA PRO A 147 26.50 4.07 0.79
C PRO A 147 25.36 5.10 0.91
N ILE A 148 24.21 4.64 1.40
CA ILE A 148 23.01 5.47 1.59
C ILE A 148 23.19 6.32 2.84
N THR A 149 23.10 7.64 2.68
CA THR A 149 23.25 8.61 3.76
C THR A 149 21.91 9.09 4.31
N GLY A 150 20.84 8.98 3.52
CA GLY A 150 19.50 9.37 3.95
C GLY A 150 18.39 8.62 3.24
N ILE A 151 17.23 8.60 3.88
CA ILE A 151 15.99 8.03 3.34
C ILE A 151 14.91 9.12 3.36
N SER A 152 14.28 9.35 2.21
CA SER A 152 13.10 10.21 2.08
C SER A 152 11.92 9.35 1.70
N GLN A 153 10.79 9.54 2.37
CA GLN A 153 9.55 8.86 2.06
C GLN A 153 8.43 9.87 1.91
N GLU A 154 7.61 9.69 0.88
CA GLU A 154 6.37 10.44 0.75
C GLU A 154 5.34 9.92 1.76
N LEU A 155 4.81 10.82 2.59
CA LEU A 155 3.73 10.54 3.53
C LEU A 155 2.41 11.05 2.95
N VAL A 156 1.61 10.13 2.41
CA VAL A 156 0.25 10.42 1.96
C VAL A 156 -0.67 10.52 3.17
N ARG A 157 -0.70 11.70 3.82
CA ARG A 157 -1.64 12.03 4.90
C ARG A 157 -2.64 13.06 4.39
N PHE A 158 -3.69 12.60 3.70
CA PHE A 158 -4.83 13.44 3.35
C PHE A 158 -5.93 13.23 4.40
N ASP A 159 -6.25 14.30 5.13
CA ASP A 159 -7.42 14.38 6.00
C ASP A 159 -8.41 15.33 5.34
N THR A 160 -9.40 14.76 4.66
CA THR A 160 -10.37 15.54 3.88
C THR A 160 -11.26 16.41 4.77
N GLN A 161 -11.57 15.97 5.99
CA GLN A 161 -12.35 16.78 6.92
C GLN A 161 -11.53 17.95 7.46
N LYS A 162 -10.24 17.73 7.74
CA LYS A 162 -9.35 18.80 8.19
C LYS A 162 -9.00 19.82 7.09
N LEU A 163 -9.14 19.43 5.82
CA LEU A 163 -9.03 20.35 4.69
C LEU A 163 -10.24 21.30 4.61
N GLU A 164 -11.44 20.84 4.95
CA GLU A 164 -12.66 21.65 4.97
C GLU A 164 -12.76 22.48 6.27
N ASN A 165 -12.43 21.89 7.41
CA ASN A 165 -12.42 22.55 8.72
C ASN A 165 -11.09 22.26 9.45
N PRO A 166 -10.10 23.18 9.40
CA PRO A 166 -8.79 22.98 10.02
C PRO A 166 -8.81 22.80 11.54
N GLU A 167 -9.81 23.36 12.22
CA GLU A 167 -9.97 23.31 13.69
C GLU A 167 -10.69 22.05 14.18
N ILE A 168 -11.13 21.17 13.27
CA ILE A 168 -11.90 19.96 13.61
C ILE A 168 -11.14 19.09 14.62
N SER A 169 -11.82 18.70 15.70
CA SER A 169 -11.20 17.93 16.78
C SER A 169 -12.15 16.93 17.45
N GLY A 170 -11.57 15.84 17.96
CA GLY A 170 -12.27 14.89 18.82
C GLY A 170 -13.55 14.29 18.22
N VAL A 171 -14.70 14.62 18.83
CA VAL A 171 -16.02 14.08 18.48
C VAL A 171 -16.52 14.63 17.14
N GLU A 172 -16.06 15.81 16.73
CA GLU A 172 -16.48 16.48 15.49
C GLU A 172 -16.15 15.65 14.24
N TYR A 173 -15.06 14.86 14.28
CA TYR A 173 -14.74 13.89 13.22
C TYR A 173 -15.84 12.85 12.99
N GLN A 174 -16.59 12.51 14.05
CA GLN A 174 -17.70 11.56 14.02
C GLN A 174 -19.02 12.26 13.65
N GLN A 175 -19.08 13.58 13.83
CA GLN A 175 -20.23 14.43 13.55
C GLN A 175 -20.08 15.14 12.21
N GLY A 176 -19.93 14.36 11.13
CA GLY A 176 -19.94 14.91 9.78
C GLY A 176 -21.27 15.59 9.43
N THR A 177 -21.37 16.19 8.25
CA THR A 177 -22.55 16.97 7.79
C THR A 177 -23.90 16.24 7.93
N LEU A 178 -23.91 14.90 7.85
CA LEU A 178 -25.12 14.07 7.98
C LEU A 178 -25.29 13.45 9.37
N TYR A 179 -24.55 13.91 10.37
CA TYR A 179 -24.70 13.42 11.73
C TYR A 179 -26.08 13.75 12.28
N GLY A 180 -26.75 12.74 12.84
CA GLY A 180 -28.16 12.84 13.24
C GLY A 180 -29.16 12.73 12.08
N TYR A 181 -28.69 12.62 10.84
CA TYR A 181 -29.53 12.50 9.65
C TYR A 181 -29.45 11.08 9.08
N GLU A 182 -30.58 10.41 8.91
CA GLU A 182 -30.56 9.08 8.29
C GLU A 182 -30.12 9.17 6.83
N VAL A 183 -29.15 8.34 6.43
CA VAL A 183 -28.65 8.29 5.04
C VAL A 183 -29.81 8.12 4.04
N ARG A 184 -30.84 7.38 4.43
CA ARG A 184 -32.05 7.18 3.62
C ARG A 184 -32.80 8.48 3.39
N GLU A 185 -33.12 9.21 4.46
CA GLU A 185 -33.80 10.51 4.34
C GLU A 185 -32.93 11.48 3.53
N TYR A 186 -31.60 11.43 3.67
CA TYR A 186 -30.72 12.38 2.98
C TYR A 186 -30.81 12.16 1.47
N LEU A 187 -30.78 10.88 1.06
CA LEU A 187 -30.94 10.52 -0.33
C LEU A 187 -32.34 10.87 -0.84
N LEU A 188 -33.38 10.68 -0.03
CA LEU A 188 -34.74 11.09 -0.41
C LEU A 188 -34.84 12.60 -0.62
N GLU A 189 -34.31 13.40 0.30
CA GLU A 189 -34.34 14.87 0.18
C GLU A 189 -33.48 15.37 -0.98
N LYS A 190 -32.26 14.83 -1.13
CA LYS A 190 -31.33 15.14 -2.23
C LYS A 190 -31.96 14.97 -3.61
N TRP A 191 -32.82 13.95 -3.77
CA TRP A 191 -33.49 13.66 -5.03
C TRP A 191 -34.95 14.13 -5.05
N HIS A 192 -35.36 15.02 -4.13
CA HIS A 192 -36.72 15.54 -4.01
C HIS A 192 -37.79 14.44 -3.98
N ARG A 193 -37.46 13.31 -3.34
CA ARG A 193 -38.29 12.10 -3.24
C ARG A 193 -38.69 11.51 -4.59
N LYS A 194 -37.90 11.80 -5.63
CA LYS A 194 -38.01 11.21 -6.95
C LYS A 194 -36.95 10.13 -7.12
N CYS A 195 -37.26 9.14 -7.93
CA CYS A 195 -36.27 8.17 -8.37
C CYS A 195 -35.22 8.90 -9.22
N ALA A 196 -33.93 8.78 -8.89
CA ALA A 196 -32.84 9.39 -9.65
C ALA A 196 -32.78 8.92 -11.12
N TYR A 197 -33.37 7.75 -11.44
CA TYR A 197 -33.40 7.19 -12.79
C TYR A 197 -34.66 7.54 -13.56
N LEU A 198 -35.82 7.45 -12.91
CA LEU A 198 -37.11 7.52 -13.60
C LEU A 198 -37.79 8.89 -13.46
N ASN A 199 -37.33 9.77 -12.56
CA ASN A 199 -37.95 11.06 -12.25
C ASN A 199 -39.44 11.02 -11.86
N VAL A 200 -40.01 9.82 -11.69
CA VAL A 200 -41.41 9.63 -11.29
C VAL A 200 -41.52 9.80 -9.78
N GLY A 201 -42.46 10.65 -9.36
CA GLY A 201 -42.83 10.83 -7.96
C GLY A 201 -43.86 9.80 -7.54
N ARG A 202 -43.70 9.24 -6.34
CA ARG A 202 -44.52 8.19 -5.70
C ARG A 202 -44.08 6.74 -5.99
N ARG A 203 -42.98 6.33 -5.36
CA ARG A 203 -42.86 5.12 -4.49
C ARG A 203 -41.40 4.93 -4.05
N PRO A 204 -41.11 4.74 -2.75
CA PRO A 204 -39.75 4.61 -2.25
C PRO A 204 -39.29 3.15 -2.34
N ALA A 205 -38.79 2.72 -3.50
CA ALA A 205 -38.07 1.45 -3.61
C ALA A 205 -36.54 1.71 -3.59
N LEU A 206 -36.05 2.34 -2.52
CA LEU A 206 -34.61 2.43 -2.27
C LEU A 206 -34.22 1.27 -1.36
N SER A 207 -33.94 0.10 -1.94
CA SER A 207 -33.23 -0.96 -1.21
C SER A 207 -31.72 -0.76 -1.41
N CYS A 208 -30.99 -0.64 -0.30
CA CYS A 208 -29.57 -0.33 -0.31
C CYS A 208 -28.77 -1.65 -0.39
N HIS A 209 -28.49 -2.13 -1.61
CA HIS A 209 -27.68 -3.33 -1.84
C HIS A 209 -26.29 -2.99 -2.35
N GLY A 210 -25.35 -2.80 -1.42
CA GLY A 210 -23.93 -3.23 -1.49
C GLY A 210 -23.03 -2.82 -2.66
N SER A 211 -23.50 -2.09 -3.66
CA SER A 211 -22.77 -1.60 -4.82
C SER A 211 -23.55 -0.41 -5.39
N VAL A 212 -22.92 0.49 -6.13
CA VAL A 212 -23.54 1.69 -6.72
C VAL A 212 -24.48 1.30 -7.88
N VAL A 213 -25.41 0.39 -7.63
CA VAL A 213 -26.39 -0.16 -8.58
C VAL A 213 -27.70 -0.29 -7.81
N TRP A 214 -28.62 0.63 -8.10
CA TRP A 214 -29.95 0.66 -7.51
C TRP A 214 -30.89 -0.06 -8.46
N GLU A 215 -31.02 -1.37 -8.27
CA GLU A 215 -31.91 -2.19 -9.08
C GLU A 215 -33.37 -2.00 -8.62
N CYS A 216 -34.21 -1.62 -9.57
CA CYS A 216 -35.64 -1.46 -9.36
C CYS A 216 -36.26 -2.86 -9.24
N GLN A 217 -36.56 -3.32 -8.02
CA GLN A 217 -37.37 -4.53 -7.86
C GLN A 217 -38.78 -4.25 -8.40
N SER A 218 -38.98 -4.64 -9.65
CA SER A 218 -40.26 -4.68 -10.34
C SER A 218 -41.19 -5.63 -9.60
N ILE A 219 -42.22 -5.03 -9.02
CA ILE A 219 -43.46 -5.67 -8.61
C ILE A 219 -44.03 -6.39 -9.84
N LEU A 220 -43.80 -7.70 -9.96
CA LEU A 220 -44.66 -8.59 -10.73
C LEU A 220 -45.93 -8.80 -9.89
N ARG A 221 -46.93 -7.95 -10.14
CA ARG A 221 -48.33 -8.26 -9.83
C ARG A 221 -48.74 -9.38 -10.78
N PHE A 222 -48.79 -10.60 -10.27
CA PHE A 222 -49.68 -11.62 -10.83
C PHE A 222 -51.05 -11.44 -10.16
N HIS A 223 -52.05 -11.09 -10.96
CA HIS A 223 -53.45 -11.47 -10.83
C HIS A 223 -54.06 -11.39 -12.25
N PRO A 224 -55.03 -12.24 -12.62
CA PRO A 224 -55.94 -13.01 -11.74
C PRO A 224 -55.33 -14.31 -11.22
#